data_AF-F2LT82-F1
#
_entry.id   AF-F2LT82-F1
#
_cell.length_a   1.000
_cell.length_b   1.000
_cell.length_c   1.000
_cell.angle_alpha   90.00
_cell.angle_beta   90.00
_cell.angle_gamma   90.00
#
_symmetry.space_group_name_H-M   'P 1'
#
loop_
_entity.id
_entity.type
_entity.pdbx_description
1 polymer ?
#
loop_
_entity_poly.entity_id
_entity_poly.type
_entity_poly.pdbx_seq_one_letter_code
_entity_poly.pdbx_strand_id
1 'polypeptide(L)'
;MSLTANSLGSSIFRGRFGLKYAYVAGGMYRGVASVDLVVRMARAGFIGFFGTGGLSLGTIDAALRSLRSRLSDGEPFGMNLLANHVDAALERRTVDLFLAHGVRCIEAAAFTQITPALVVYRARGLSRRADGGPVCEHRLIAKVSRPEVADAFMRPAPDGMIHELHASGAITAEQADLATRVPVSDVVCVEADSGGHTDGGVASVLLPAITRLRDRISAQHAYPEPICVGLAGGLGTPDAVAAAFVLGADFVLTGSINQCTVESGAHPAVKALLQQMNVQDTDYAPAGDMFEIGAKVQVLKKSVFFPARANRLHAWYSHYEGLHALPDRIRDSIENTWFRKSLDAVWEETREYLTQRGLSDDLARAQRDPKHRMALVFRWYFHYSTAEAMHGGADRVNYQIHTGPALGAFNQWVKHTPLEAWENRHADEIGLKLMNDAAWFLQDRFLALSG
;
A
#
# COMPACT_ATOMS: atom_id res chain seq x y z
N MET A 1 35.91 2.56 1.64
CA MET A 1 34.89 3.58 1.36
C MET A 1 33.92 3.56 2.55
N SER A 2 33.66 4.68 3.22
CA SER A 2 32.77 4.69 4.39
C SER A 2 31.32 4.66 3.91
N LEU A 3 30.50 3.74 4.41
CA LEU A 3 29.08 3.67 4.06
C LEU A 3 28.31 4.67 4.93
N THR A 4 27.36 5.39 4.33
CA THR A 4 26.49 6.34 5.02
C THR A 4 25.05 6.12 4.59
N ALA A 5 24.08 6.62 5.35
CA ALA A 5 22.66 6.55 4.96
C ALA A 5 22.40 7.08 3.54
N ASN A 6 23.08 8.16 3.12
CA ASN A 6 22.93 8.75 1.78
C ASN A 6 23.58 7.91 0.67
N SER A 7 24.53 7.03 0.99
CA SER A 7 25.19 6.18 0.00
C SER A 7 24.43 4.88 -0.26
N LEU A 8 23.46 4.51 0.58
CA LEU A 8 22.65 3.32 0.38
C LEU A 8 21.60 3.54 -0.72
N GLY A 9 21.40 2.50 -1.54
CA GLY A 9 20.47 2.53 -2.67
C GLY A 9 20.92 3.43 -3.83
N SER A 10 20.09 3.50 -4.84
CA SER A 10 20.39 4.15 -6.12
C SER A 10 20.37 5.68 -6.02
N SER A 11 21.43 6.32 -6.52
CA SER A 11 21.45 7.77 -6.77
C SER A 11 20.44 8.21 -7.84
N ILE A 12 20.16 7.35 -8.84
CA ILE A 12 19.15 7.60 -9.88
C ILE A 12 17.75 7.75 -9.25
N PHE A 13 17.32 6.76 -8.44
CA PHE A 13 16.10 6.88 -7.64
C PHE A 13 16.04 8.19 -6.83
N ARG A 14 17.10 8.51 -6.07
CA ARG A 14 17.14 9.77 -5.30
C ARG A 14 17.00 11.01 -6.19
N GLY A 15 17.69 11.05 -7.32
CA GLY A 15 17.59 12.15 -8.28
C GLY A 15 16.19 12.29 -8.90
N ARG A 16 15.54 11.17 -9.24
CA ARG A 16 14.20 11.15 -9.85
C ARG A 16 13.10 11.76 -8.98
N PHE A 17 13.24 11.61 -7.67
CA PHE A 17 12.26 12.06 -6.68
C PHE A 17 12.75 13.26 -5.85
N GLY A 18 13.97 13.76 -6.07
CA GLY A 18 14.54 14.87 -5.30
C GLY A 18 14.80 14.53 -3.82
N LEU A 19 15.28 13.31 -3.54
CA LEU A 19 15.42 12.78 -2.19
C LEU A 19 16.86 12.80 -1.68
N LYS A 20 17.02 12.88 -0.37
CA LYS A 20 18.30 12.68 0.31
C LYS A 20 18.61 11.20 0.54
N TYR A 21 17.58 10.40 0.77
CA TYR A 21 17.71 8.97 1.09
C TYR A 21 16.87 8.12 0.13
N ALA A 22 17.35 6.92 -0.20
CA ALA A 22 16.61 5.93 -1.00
C ALA A 22 15.59 5.17 -0.13
N TYR A 23 14.66 5.90 0.49
CA TYR A 23 13.72 5.39 1.49
C TYR A 23 12.34 6.03 1.32
N VAL A 24 11.31 5.20 1.39
CA VAL A 24 9.91 5.54 1.15
C VAL A 24 9.05 5.15 2.36
N ALA A 25 8.12 6.01 2.76
CA ALA A 25 6.99 5.63 3.60
C ALA A 25 5.75 5.35 2.72
N GLY A 26 5.31 4.09 2.69
CA GLY A 26 4.20 3.65 1.84
C GLY A 26 2.83 4.17 2.27
N GLY A 27 1.89 4.21 1.33
CA GLY A 27 0.50 4.56 1.61
C GLY A 27 -0.18 3.53 2.52
N MET A 28 -0.88 4.01 3.54
CA MET A 28 -1.69 3.21 4.44
C MET A 28 -3.12 3.75 4.44
N TYR A 29 -4.08 2.91 4.05
CA TYR A 29 -5.47 3.25 3.73
C TYR A 29 -6.17 4.16 4.77
N ARG A 30 -7.24 4.83 4.34
CA ARG A 30 -8.09 5.70 5.17
C ARG A 30 -7.32 6.78 5.93
N GLY A 31 -6.25 7.31 5.34
CA GLY A 31 -5.46 8.38 5.95
C GLY A 31 -4.59 7.94 7.13
N VAL A 32 -4.39 6.62 7.35
CA VAL A 32 -3.42 6.12 8.33
C VAL A 32 -2.01 6.62 7.99
N ALA A 33 -1.67 6.64 6.69
CA ALA A 33 -0.59 7.47 6.17
C ALA A 33 -1.17 8.87 5.98
N SER A 34 -1.07 9.66 7.06
CA SER A 34 -1.72 10.96 7.21
C SER A 34 -0.98 12.07 6.46
N VAL A 35 -1.59 13.25 6.41
CA VAL A 35 -0.91 14.47 5.95
C VAL A 35 0.32 14.76 6.82
N ASP A 36 0.21 14.61 8.15
CA ASP A 36 1.33 14.89 9.07
C ASP A 36 2.53 13.97 8.81
N LEU A 37 2.26 12.69 8.55
CA LEU A 37 3.29 11.71 8.25
C LEU A 37 4.01 12.07 6.95
N VAL A 38 3.24 12.38 5.91
CA VAL A 38 3.80 12.77 4.61
C VAL A 38 4.62 14.06 4.70
N VAL A 39 4.11 15.08 5.40
CA VAL A 39 4.82 16.36 5.60
C VAL A 39 6.14 16.14 6.34
N ARG A 40 6.12 15.32 7.38
CA ARG A 40 7.33 15.06 8.18
C ARG A 40 8.38 14.31 7.38
N MET A 41 7.98 13.28 6.63
CA MET A 41 8.88 12.55 5.74
C MET A 41 9.49 13.45 4.66
N ALA A 42 8.67 14.27 4.01
CA ALA A 42 9.11 15.19 2.95
C ALA A 42 10.19 16.16 3.44
N ARG A 43 9.96 16.81 4.59
CA ARG A 43 10.92 17.77 5.19
C ARG A 43 12.25 17.14 5.60
N ALA A 44 12.25 15.85 5.93
CA ALA A 44 13.46 15.12 6.29
C ALA A 44 14.25 14.60 5.08
N GLY A 45 13.79 14.85 3.85
CA GLY A 45 14.44 14.41 2.61
C GLY A 45 14.09 12.97 2.21
N PHE A 46 12.97 12.45 2.72
CA PHE A 46 12.33 11.21 2.28
C PHE A 46 11.09 11.52 1.43
N ILE A 47 10.43 10.49 0.90
CA ILE A 47 9.08 10.62 0.32
C ILE A 47 8.08 9.78 1.11
N GLY A 48 6.92 10.36 1.39
CA GLY A 48 5.76 9.67 1.94
C GLY A 48 4.58 9.72 0.99
N PHE A 49 3.75 8.68 1.01
CA PHE A 49 2.52 8.60 0.21
C PHE A 49 1.28 8.71 1.09
N PHE A 50 0.42 9.70 0.81
CA PHE A 50 -0.84 9.84 1.54
C PHE A 50 -1.80 8.68 1.21
N GLY A 51 -2.40 8.10 2.25
CA GLY A 51 -3.25 6.92 2.16
C GLY A 51 -4.68 7.21 1.70
N THR A 52 -4.90 7.27 0.39
CA THR A 52 -6.21 7.61 -0.21
C THR A 52 -7.23 6.47 -0.15
N GLY A 53 -6.79 5.21 -0.06
CA GLY A 53 -7.68 4.05 -0.13
C GLY A 53 -8.86 4.12 0.84
N GLY A 54 -10.08 4.06 0.31
CA GLY A 54 -11.32 4.13 1.10
C GLY A 54 -11.74 5.53 1.55
N LEU A 55 -11.06 6.60 1.14
CA LEU A 55 -11.47 7.98 1.36
C LEU A 55 -12.34 8.51 0.21
N SER A 56 -13.16 9.52 0.50
CA SER A 56 -13.92 10.24 -0.53
C SER A 56 -13.03 11.20 -1.32
N LEU A 57 -13.43 11.55 -2.55
CA LEU A 57 -12.72 12.57 -3.35
C LEU A 57 -12.63 13.92 -2.61
N GLY A 58 -13.66 14.31 -1.85
CA GLY A 58 -13.63 15.55 -1.06
C GLY A 58 -12.59 15.51 0.07
N THR A 59 -12.42 14.35 0.72
CA THR A 59 -11.37 14.16 1.73
C THR A 59 -9.97 14.17 1.11
N ILE A 60 -9.81 13.54 -0.06
CA ILE A 60 -8.54 13.54 -0.82
C ILE A 60 -8.18 14.97 -1.26
N ASP A 61 -9.15 15.73 -1.77
CA ASP A 61 -8.99 17.15 -2.16
C ASP A 61 -8.56 18.02 -0.97
N ALA A 62 -9.18 17.85 0.20
CA ALA A 62 -8.79 18.56 1.41
C ALA A 62 -7.36 18.22 1.86
N ALA A 63 -6.98 16.94 1.80
CA ALA A 63 -5.62 16.50 2.11
C ALA A 63 -4.58 17.10 1.15
N LEU A 64 -4.88 17.13 -0.16
CA LEU A 64 -4.02 17.74 -1.18
C LEU A 64 -3.79 19.23 -0.93
N ARG A 65 -4.84 19.98 -0.60
CA ARG A 65 -4.72 21.41 -0.24
C ARG A 65 -3.84 21.60 0.99
N SER A 66 -3.98 20.74 2.01
CA SER A 66 -3.16 20.79 3.22
C SER A 66 -1.68 20.44 2.97
N LEU A 67 -1.41 19.41 2.14
CA LEU A 67 -0.05 19.05 1.76
C LEU A 67 0.64 20.20 1.03
N ARG A 68 -0.03 20.77 0.02
CA ARG A 68 0.50 21.90 -0.76
C ARG A 68 0.75 23.15 0.08
N SER A 69 -0.11 23.43 1.06
CA SER A 69 0.10 24.60 1.92
C SER A 69 1.25 24.42 2.92
N ARG A 70 1.61 23.18 3.26
CA ARG A 70 2.64 22.86 4.27
C ARG A 70 4.00 22.50 3.68
N LEU A 71 4.07 22.19 2.39
CA LEU A 71 5.27 21.85 1.61
C LEU A 71 5.44 22.84 0.46
N SER A 72 5.79 24.08 0.82
CA SER A 72 5.89 25.22 -0.11
C SER A 72 7.26 25.35 -0.78
N ASP A 73 8.27 24.62 -0.30
CA ASP A 73 9.67 24.85 -0.66
C ASP A 73 10.16 23.83 -1.71
N GLY A 74 9.21 23.11 -2.33
CA GLY A 74 9.47 22.11 -3.35
C GLY A 74 9.73 20.70 -2.80
N GLU A 75 9.42 20.44 -1.53
CA GLU A 75 9.59 19.11 -0.95
C GLU A 75 8.71 18.07 -1.65
N PRO A 76 9.24 16.89 -1.99
CA PRO A 76 8.49 15.87 -2.70
C PRO A 76 7.49 15.17 -1.78
N PHE A 77 6.26 15.02 -2.26
CA PHE A 77 5.26 14.16 -1.65
C PHE A 77 4.54 13.33 -2.71
N GLY A 78 3.92 12.24 -2.30
CA GLY A 78 3.12 11.40 -3.18
C GLY A 78 1.73 11.12 -2.66
N MET A 79 0.88 10.62 -3.56
CA MET A 79 -0.46 10.13 -3.24
C MET A 79 -0.55 8.65 -3.59
N ASN A 80 -1.14 7.84 -2.71
CA ASN A 80 -1.48 6.47 -3.08
C ASN A 80 -2.62 6.49 -4.13
N LEU A 81 -2.52 5.63 -5.14
CA LEU A 81 -3.60 5.31 -6.06
C LEU A 81 -3.86 3.80 -5.94
N LEU A 82 -5.00 3.46 -5.34
CA LEU A 82 -5.41 2.07 -5.21
C LEU A 82 -6.25 1.67 -6.42
N ALA A 83 -5.93 0.54 -7.04
CA ALA A 83 -6.71 0.01 -8.16
C ALA A 83 -8.17 -0.19 -7.74
N ASN A 84 -9.10 0.24 -8.59
CA ASN A 84 -10.52 0.01 -8.37
C ASN A 84 -11.13 -0.83 -9.50
N HIS A 85 -11.13 -2.14 -9.29
CA HIS A 85 -11.63 -3.13 -10.25
C HIS A 85 -13.15 -3.11 -10.45
N VAL A 86 -13.89 -2.46 -9.54
CA VAL A 86 -15.36 -2.38 -9.58
C VAL A 86 -15.82 -1.07 -10.20
N ASP A 87 -15.14 0.05 -9.90
CA ASP A 87 -15.50 1.39 -10.38
C ASP A 87 -14.27 2.08 -11.00
N ALA A 88 -14.03 1.76 -12.26
CA ALA A 88 -12.99 2.40 -13.08
C ALA A 88 -13.20 3.92 -13.24
N ALA A 89 -14.45 4.41 -13.14
CA ALA A 89 -14.74 5.83 -13.21
C ALA A 89 -14.31 6.57 -11.94
N LEU A 90 -14.36 5.94 -10.75
CA LEU A 90 -13.77 6.49 -9.54
C LEU A 90 -12.25 6.56 -9.60
N GLU A 91 -11.59 5.52 -10.12
CA GLU A 91 -10.14 5.54 -10.35
C GLU A 91 -9.76 6.71 -11.27
N ARG A 92 -10.48 6.87 -12.38
CA ARG A 92 -10.27 7.98 -13.31
C ARG A 92 -10.47 9.35 -12.67
N ARG A 93 -11.57 9.56 -11.93
CA ARG A 93 -11.83 10.83 -11.21
C ARG A 93 -10.75 11.13 -10.16
N THR A 94 -10.18 10.10 -9.54
CA THR A 94 -9.08 10.26 -8.59
C THR A 94 -7.80 10.73 -9.30
N VAL A 95 -7.49 10.16 -10.47
CA VAL A 95 -6.38 10.63 -11.33
C VAL A 95 -6.61 12.06 -11.80
N ASP A 96 -7.81 12.39 -12.25
CA ASP A 96 -8.13 13.75 -12.70
C ASP A 96 -7.96 14.77 -11.55
N LEU A 97 -8.35 14.41 -10.33
CA LEU A 97 -8.11 15.22 -9.12
C LEU A 97 -6.61 15.40 -8.84
N PHE A 98 -5.81 14.34 -8.96
CA PHE A 98 -4.34 14.43 -8.80
C PHE A 98 -3.71 15.36 -9.84
N LEU A 99 -4.13 15.27 -11.10
CA LEU A 99 -3.65 16.13 -12.18
C LEU A 99 -4.06 17.60 -11.94
N ALA A 100 -5.30 17.85 -11.51
CA ALA A 100 -5.77 19.20 -11.19
C ALA A 100 -4.96 19.83 -10.03
N HIS A 101 -4.53 19.00 -9.07
CA HIS A 101 -3.62 19.38 -7.99
C HIS A 101 -2.15 19.12 -8.31
N GLY A 102 -1.76 19.05 -9.60
CA GLY A 102 -0.37 18.93 -10.05
C GLY A 102 0.48 17.94 -9.24
N VAL A 103 -0.11 16.80 -8.84
CA VAL A 103 0.57 15.76 -8.07
C VAL A 103 1.56 15.06 -8.98
N ARG A 104 2.84 15.19 -8.68
CA ARG A 104 3.93 14.66 -9.51
C ARG A 104 4.34 13.24 -9.18
N CYS A 105 3.93 12.68 -8.05
CA CYS A 105 4.29 11.33 -7.64
C CYS A 105 3.07 10.55 -7.15
N ILE A 106 2.89 9.33 -7.67
CA ILE A 106 1.91 8.38 -7.12
C ILE A 106 2.54 7.03 -6.79
N GLU A 107 1.98 6.37 -5.78
CA GLU A 107 2.21 4.95 -5.48
C GLU A 107 0.99 4.18 -6.03
N ALA A 108 1.19 3.44 -7.11
CA ALA A 108 0.15 2.60 -7.70
C ALA A 108 0.16 1.23 -7.01
N ALA A 109 -0.91 0.88 -6.31
CA ALA A 109 -1.02 -0.34 -5.52
C ALA A 109 -2.28 -1.15 -5.89
N ALA A 110 -2.22 -2.47 -5.68
CA ALA A 110 -3.30 -3.44 -5.97
C ALA A 110 -3.72 -3.56 -7.45
N PHE A 111 -2.93 -3.03 -8.37
CA PHE A 111 -3.14 -3.21 -9.80
C PHE A 111 -2.75 -4.62 -10.22
N THR A 112 -3.65 -5.30 -10.93
CA THR A 112 -3.39 -6.60 -11.58
C THR A 112 -3.12 -6.45 -13.08
N GLN A 113 -3.44 -5.27 -13.63
CA GLN A 113 -3.26 -4.90 -15.03
C GLN A 113 -3.10 -3.38 -15.13
N ILE A 114 -2.55 -2.91 -16.25
CA ILE A 114 -2.50 -1.48 -16.57
C ILE A 114 -3.90 -0.98 -16.90
N THR A 115 -4.27 0.18 -16.37
CA THR A 115 -5.58 0.81 -16.60
C THR A 115 -5.46 2.08 -17.44
N PRO A 116 -6.52 2.49 -18.15
CA PRO A 116 -6.53 3.77 -18.86
C PRO A 116 -6.24 4.97 -17.95
N ALA A 117 -6.70 4.95 -16.69
CA ALA A 117 -6.45 6.04 -15.75
C ALA A 117 -4.95 6.18 -15.40
N LEU A 118 -4.26 5.06 -15.17
CA LEU A 118 -2.80 5.05 -14.97
C LEU A 118 -2.05 5.61 -16.17
N VAL A 119 -2.44 5.20 -17.39
CA VAL A 119 -1.79 5.67 -18.62
C VAL A 119 -2.02 7.15 -18.83
N VAL A 120 -3.23 7.66 -18.56
CA VAL A 120 -3.51 9.12 -18.58
C VAL A 120 -2.61 9.85 -17.60
N TYR A 121 -2.49 9.38 -16.36
CA TYR A 121 -1.60 10.01 -15.37
C TYR A 121 -0.16 10.09 -15.88
N ARG A 122 0.41 8.95 -16.31
CA ARG A 122 1.80 8.89 -16.80
C ARG A 122 2.00 9.74 -18.05
N ALA A 123 1.13 9.62 -19.05
CA ALA A 123 1.25 10.29 -20.33
C ALA A 123 1.09 11.81 -20.22
N ARG A 124 0.24 12.30 -19.30
CA ARG A 124 0.07 13.74 -19.06
C ARG A 124 1.32 14.43 -18.53
N GLY A 125 2.26 13.66 -17.97
CA GLY A 125 3.56 14.17 -17.55
C GLY A 125 4.62 14.17 -18.66
N LEU A 126 4.32 13.65 -19.86
CA LEU A 126 5.30 13.51 -20.94
C LEU A 126 5.42 14.77 -21.79
N SER A 127 6.66 15.11 -22.13
CA SER A 127 7.04 16.12 -23.13
C SER A 127 8.37 15.78 -23.79
N ARG A 128 8.68 16.42 -24.92
CA ARG A 128 9.99 16.31 -25.58
C ARG A 128 11.02 17.25 -24.98
N ARG A 129 12.22 16.73 -24.73
CA ARG A 129 13.42 17.53 -24.50
C ARG A 129 13.91 18.16 -25.81
N ALA A 130 14.83 19.12 -25.69
CA ALA A 130 15.46 19.78 -26.84
C ALA A 130 16.20 18.81 -27.78
N ASP A 131 16.69 17.68 -27.25
CA ASP A 131 17.33 16.59 -28.01
C ASP A 131 16.32 15.60 -28.65
N GLY A 132 15.01 15.83 -28.48
CA GLY A 132 13.94 14.96 -28.97
C GLY A 132 13.64 13.73 -28.10
N GLY A 133 14.36 13.54 -27.00
CA GLY A 133 14.13 12.46 -26.03
C GLY A 133 12.92 12.71 -25.12
N PRO A 134 12.24 11.64 -24.63
CA PRO A 134 11.16 11.79 -23.67
C PRO A 134 11.69 12.34 -22.34
N VAL A 135 10.96 13.27 -21.74
CA VAL A 135 11.01 13.56 -20.31
C VAL A 135 9.61 13.36 -19.74
N CYS A 136 9.54 12.79 -18.54
CA CYS A 136 8.29 12.67 -17.81
C CYS A 136 8.42 13.44 -16.49
N GLU A 137 7.50 14.35 -16.19
CA GLU A 137 7.43 15.00 -14.87
C GLU A 137 6.68 14.15 -13.83
N HIS A 138 5.79 13.28 -14.28
CA HIS A 138 5.00 12.41 -13.41
C HIS A 138 5.74 11.10 -13.12
N ARG A 139 5.97 10.84 -11.83
CA ARG A 139 6.61 9.63 -11.31
C ARG A 139 5.58 8.67 -10.77
N LEU A 140 5.81 7.38 -10.98
CA LEU A 140 4.93 6.33 -10.57
C LEU A 140 5.75 5.21 -9.92
N ILE A 141 5.53 4.97 -8.62
CA ILE A 141 6.04 3.77 -7.95
C ILE A 141 4.98 2.68 -8.09
N ALA A 142 5.25 1.68 -8.92
CA ALA A 142 4.37 0.53 -9.07
C ALA A 142 4.69 -0.50 -7.97
N LYS A 143 3.79 -0.67 -7.00
CA LYS A 143 3.95 -1.65 -5.92
C LYS A 143 3.32 -2.97 -6.32
N VAL A 144 4.15 -4.00 -6.46
CA VAL A 144 3.79 -5.28 -7.08
C VAL A 144 4.39 -6.46 -6.32
N SER A 145 3.65 -7.56 -6.22
CA SER A 145 4.12 -8.83 -5.64
C SER A 145 4.38 -9.91 -6.71
N ARG A 146 3.92 -9.69 -7.95
CA ARG A 146 3.88 -10.70 -9.01
C ARG A 146 4.69 -10.31 -10.25
N PRO A 147 5.49 -11.23 -10.83
CA PRO A 147 6.30 -10.94 -12.02
C PRO A 147 5.51 -10.47 -13.24
N GLU A 148 4.33 -11.02 -13.50
CA GLU A 148 3.49 -10.64 -14.65
C GLU A 148 2.97 -9.21 -14.56
N VAL A 149 2.67 -8.74 -13.34
CA VAL A 149 2.27 -7.35 -13.09
C VAL A 149 3.48 -6.43 -13.20
N ALA A 150 4.63 -6.84 -12.66
CA ALA A 150 5.89 -6.10 -12.81
C ALA A 150 6.28 -5.93 -14.29
N ASP A 151 6.17 -6.98 -15.11
CA ASP A 151 6.42 -6.92 -16.56
C ASP A 151 5.53 -5.87 -17.24
N ALA A 152 4.23 -5.87 -16.93
CA ALA A 152 3.28 -4.92 -17.50
C ALA A 152 3.63 -3.45 -17.15
N PHE A 153 4.07 -3.17 -15.92
CA PHE A 153 4.49 -1.81 -15.51
C PHE A 153 5.84 -1.39 -16.11
N MET A 154 6.75 -2.34 -16.31
CA MET A 154 8.09 -2.07 -16.86
C MET A 154 8.09 -1.91 -18.39
N ARG A 155 6.99 -2.22 -19.08
CA ARG A 155 6.82 -2.01 -20.52
C ARG A 155 6.10 -0.69 -20.81
N PRO A 156 6.12 -0.21 -22.07
CA PRO A 156 5.22 0.84 -22.50
C PRO A 156 3.76 0.41 -22.37
N ALA A 157 2.85 1.39 -22.27
CA ALA A 157 1.42 1.09 -22.26
C ALA A 157 1.00 0.41 -23.58
N PRO A 158 -0.03 -0.46 -23.57
CA PRO A 158 -0.48 -1.12 -24.80
C PRO A 158 -0.91 -0.10 -25.87
N ASP A 159 -0.47 -0.30 -27.12
CA ASP A 159 -0.72 0.63 -28.23
C ASP A 159 -2.23 0.92 -28.44
N GLY A 160 -3.08 -0.09 -28.31
CA GLY A 160 -4.53 0.07 -28.39
C GLY A 160 -5.08 1.02 -27.33
N MET A 161 -4.59 0.93 -26.09
CA MET A 161 -4.98 1.82 -25.01
C MET A 161 -4.49 3.25 -25.25
N ILE A 162 -3.26 3.42 -25.74
CA ILE A 162 -2.71 4.74 -26.10
C ILE A 162 -3.56 5.36 -27.23
N HIS A 163 -3.90 4.58 -28.26
CA HIS A 163 -4.72 5.03 -29.37
C HIS A 163 -6.09 5.51 -28.89
N GLU A 164 -6.79 4.70 -28.10
CA GLU A 164 -8.12 5.04 -27.57
C GLU A 164 -8.09 6.33 -26.73
N LEU A 165 -7.08 6.50 -25.88
CA LEU A 165 -6.90 7.70 -25.07
C LEU A 165 -6.60 8.94 -25.92
N HIS A 166 -5.83 8.79 -27.00
CA HIS A 166 -5.59 9.88 -27.94
C HIS A 166 -6.86 10.25 -28.71
N ALA A 167 -7.57 9.24 -29.24
CA ALA A 167 -8.81 9.43 -29.99
C ALA A 167 -9.91 10.10 -29.14
N SER A 168 -9.95 9.82 -27.83
CA SER A 168 -10.88 10.46 -26.91
C SER A 168 -10.44 11.87 -26.45
N GLY A 169 -9.29 12.37 -26.90
CA GLY A 169 -8.71 13.64 -26.45
C GLY A 169 -8.15 13.62 -25.02
N ALA A 170 -8.00 12.44 -24.41
CA ALA A 170 -7.48 12.31 -23.04
C ALA A 170 -5.97 12.55 -22.96
N ILE A 171 -5.24 12.42 -24.07
CA ILE A 171 -3.82 12.76 -24.22
C ILE A 171 -3.57 13.41 -25.59
N THR A 172 -2.50 14.18 -25.74
CA THR A 172 -2.13 14.80 -27.03
C THR A 172 -1.42 13.80 -27.95
N ALA A 173 -1.31 14.13 -29.25
CA ALA A 173 -0.54 13.33 -30.20
C ALA A 173 0.94 13.17 -29.78
N GLU A 174 1.55 14.24 -29.24
CA GLU A 174 2.91 14.17 -28.72
C GLU A 174 3.01 13.21 -27.54
N GLN A 175 2.07 13.29 -26.59
CA GLN A 175 2.04 12.40 -25.42
C GLN A 175 1.81 10.93 -25.82
N ALA A 176 0.96 10.69 -26.82
CA ALA A 176 0.72 9.36 -27.37
C ALA A 176 1.99 8.76 -27.99
N ASP A 177 2.72 9.52 -28.82
CA ASP A 177 4.00 9.08 -29.38
C ASP A 177 5.02 8.77 -28.28
N LEU A 178 5.19 9.67 -27.31
CA LEU A 178 6.16 9.49 -26.23
C LEU A 178 5.81 8.32 -25.31
N ALA A 179 4.52 8.03 -25.09
CA ALA A 179 4.06 6.95 -24.23
C ALA A 179 4.49 5.56 -24.74
N THR A 180 4.72 5.41 -26.04
CA THR A 180 5.25 4.16 -26.64
C THR A 180 6.73 3.92 -26.34
N ARG A 181 7.46 4.97 -25.91
CA ARG A 181 8.92 4.97 -25.77
C ARG A 181 9.41 4.92 -24.32
N VAL A 182 8.49 4.96 -23.36
CA VAL A 182 8.80 4.96 -21.92
C VAL A 182 8.04 3.83 -21.24
N PRO A 183 8.56 3.27 -20.13
CA PRO A 183 7.77 2.34 -19.34
C PRO A 183 6.59 3.07 -18.68
N VAL A 184 5.51 2.34 -18.40
CA VAL A 184 4.40 2.84 -17.57
C VAL A 184 4.94 3.29 -16.21
N SER A 185 5.89 2.53 -15.66
CA SER A 185 6.64 2.86 -14.45
C SER A 185 8.14 2.66 -14.64
N ASP A 186 8.91 3.70 -14.35
CA ASP A 186 10.37 3.65 -14.23
C ASP A 186 10.83 3.25 -12.82
N VAL A 187 9.91 2.89 -11.92
CA VAL A 187 10.16 2.60 -10.51
C VAL A 187 9.21 1.51 -10.00
N VAL A 188 9.71 0.29 -9.83
CA VAL A 188 8.93 -0.83 -9.32
C VAL A 188 9.33 -1.10 -7.86
N CYS A 189 8.34 -1.21 -6.97
CA CYS A 189 8.54 -1.64 -5.60
C CYS A 189 8.04 -3.07 -5.46
N VAL A 190 8.96 -4.01 -5.23
CA VAL A 190 8.63 -5.40 -4.95
C VAL A 190 8.07 -5.49 -3.54
N GLU A 191 6.81 -5.88 -3.40
CA GLU A 191 6.18 -6.12 -2.11
C GLU A 191 6.23 -7.60 -1.76
N ALA A 192 7.10 -7.93 -0.79
CA ALA A 192 7.17 -9.23 -0.15
C ALA A 192 6.05 -9.37 0.89
N ASP A 193 6.24 -10.23 1.90
CA ASP A 193 5.29 -10.33 3.01
C ASP A 193 5.18 -9.01 3.79
N SER A 194 3.97 -8.48 3.89
CA SER A 194 3.68 -7.14 4.41
C SER A 194 2.39 -7.13 5.23
N GLY A 195 2.19 -6.05 5.99
CA GLY A 195 0.91 -5.80 6.69
C GLY A 195 -0.15 -5.30 5.71
N GLY A 196 -1.40 -5.71 5.89
CA GLY A 196 -2.46 -5.46 4.90
C GLY A 196 -2.48 -6.54 3.82
N HIS A 197 -2.99 -6.24 2.62
CA HIS A 197 -3.03 -7.19 1.51
C HIS A 197 -1.63 -7.69 1.15
N THR A 198 -1.46 -9.01 1.08
CA THR A 198 -0.18 -9.62 0.73
C THR A 198 -0.37 -11.03 0.20
N ASP A 199 0.50 -11.43 -0.73
CA ASP A 199 0.62 -12.81 -1.23
C ASP A 199 1.55 -13.67 -0.35
N GLY A 200 2.12 -13.12 0.74
CA GLY A 200 3.08 -13.85 1.58
C GLY A 200 4.43 -14.10 0.89
N GLY A 201 4.83 -13.17 0.02
CA GLY A 201 6.03 -13.30 -0.80
C GLY A 201 7.34 -13.30 -0.01
N VAL A 202 8.32 -14.10 -0.44
CA VAL A 202 9.64 -14.13 0.19
C VAL A 202 10.58 -13.11 -0.49
N ALA A 203 11.05 -12.12 0.27
CA ALA A 203 11.87 -11.01 -0.24
C ALA A 203 13.12 -11.46 -1.01
N SER A 204 13.87 -12.43 -0.47
CA SER A 204 15.09 -12.97 -1.07
C SER A 204 14.87 -13.75 -2.36
N VAL A 205 13.62 -14.10 -2.67
CA VAL A 205 13.24 -14.80 -3.91
C VAL A 205 12.66 -13.80 -4.92
N LEU A 206 11.72 -12.95 -4.48
CA LEU A 206 10.99 -12.05 -5.36
C LEU A 206 11.88 -10.92 -5.90
N LEU A 207 12.69 -10.28 -5.05
CA LEU A 207 13.50 -9.14 -5.48
C LEU A 207 14.49 -9.54 -6.59
N PRO A 208 15.34 -10.58 -6.44
CA PRO A 208 16.24 -10.97 -7.53
C PRO A 208 15.51 -11.43 -8.80
N ALA A 209 14.34 -12.05 -8.68
CA ALA A 209 13.55 -12.46 -9.84
C ALA A 209 13.04 -11.25 -10.65
N ILE A 210 12.51 -10.24 -9.96
CA ILE A 210 12.02 -9.01 -10.59
C ILE A 210 13.18 -8.14 -11.10
N THR A 211 14.34 -8.12 -10.43
CA THR A 211 15.55 -7.44 -10.95
C THR A 211 16.02 -8.05 -12.27
N ARG A 212 16.06 -9.39 -12.39
CA ARG A 212 16.39 -10.04 -13.67
C ARG A 212 15.35 -9.78 -14.76
N LEU A 213 14.07 -9.66 -14.38
CA LEU A 213 13.02 -9.27 -15.30
C LEU A 213 13.26 -7.83 -15.80
N ARG A 214 13.56 -6.89 -14.91
CA ARG A 214 13.92 -5.50 -15.22
C ARG A 214 15.07 -5.42 -16.22
N ASP A 215 16.13 -6.19 -16.02
CA ASP A 215 17.31 -6.19 -16.89
C ASP A 215 16.94 -6.63 -18.32
N ARG A 216 16.15 -7.70 -18.46
CA ARG A 216 15.67 -8.18 -19.77
C ARG A 216 14.79 -7.15 -20.48
N ILE A 217 13.84 -6.55 -19.77
CA ILE A 217 12.91 -5.56 -20.36
C ILE A 217 13.66 -4.29 -20.74
N SER A 218 14.55 -3.80 -19.88
CA SER A 218 15.33 -2.58 -20.15
C SER A 218 16.24 -2.75 -21.37
N ALA A 219 16.84 -3.93 -21.53
CA ALA A 219 17.62 -4.25 -22.73
C ALA A 219 16.74 -4.39 -23.99
N GLN A 220 15.58 -5.03 -23.88
CA GLN A 220 14.63 -5.20 -25.00
C GLN A 220 14.14 -3.86 -25.55
N HIS A 221 13.83 -2.89 -24.68
CA HIS A 221 13.31 -1.57 -25.07
C HIS A 221 14.39 -0.49 -25.18
N ALA A 222 15.65 -0.84 -24.91
CA ALA A 222 16.79 0.08 -24.91
C ALA A 222 16.52 1.37 -24.13
N TYR A 223 15.96 1.26 -22.92
CA TYR A 223 15.65 2.44 -22.11
C TYR A 223 16.93 3.21 -21.76
N PRO A 224 16.95 4.55 -21.91
CA PRO A 224 18.14 5.35 -21.71
C PRO A 224 18.56 5.43 -20.23
N GLU A 225 17.61 5.31 -19.32
CA GLU A 225 17.87 5.20 -17.89
C GLU A 225 17.31 3.88 -17.35
N PRO A 226 17.98 3.26 -16.35
CA PRO A 226 17.52 2.02 -15.77
C PRO A 226 16.21 2.23 -14.98
N ILE A 227 15.30 1.26 -15.08
CA ILE A 227 14.15 1.16 -14.18
C ILE A 227 14.68 0.82 -12.78
N CYS A 228 14.26 1.57 -11.76
CA CYS A 228 14.66 1.30 -10.37
C CYS A 228 13.77 0.19 -9.78
N VAL A 229 14.35 -0.76 -9.06
CA VAL A 229 13.63 -1.84 -8.38
C VAL A 229 13.92 -1.78 -6.88
N GLY A 230 12.91 -1.42 -6.08
CA GLY A 230 13.00 -1.37 -4.62
C GLY A 230 12.31 -2.55 -3.94
N LEU A 231 12.41 -2.60 -2.61
CA LEU A 231 11.81 -3.64 -1.78
C LEU A 231 10.93 -3.05 -0.68
N ALA A 232 9.76 -3.66 -0.49
CA ALA A 232 8.84 -3.50 0.63
C ALA A 232 8.57 -4.86 1.28
N GLY A 233 8.05 -4.83 2.51
CA GLY A 233 7.69 -6.03 3.27
C GLY A 233 8.85 -6.56 4.13
N GLY A 234 8.58 -6.83 5.41
CA GLY A 234 9.58 -7.30 6.37
C GLY A 234 10.62 -6.27 6.84
N LEU A 235 10.57 -5.01 6.38
CA LEU A 235 11.60 -4.00 6.65
C LEU A 235 11.30 -3.20 7.93
N GLY A 236 11.74 -3.72 9.08
CA GLY A 236 11.57 -3.06 10.38
C GLY A 236 12.85 -2.86 11.20
N THR A 237 13.99 -3.37 10.73
CA THR A 237 15.27 -3.33 11.45
C THR A 237 16.43 -2.98 10.51
N PRO A 238 17.57 -2.51 11.04
CA PRO A 238 18.75 -2.19 10.24
C PRO A 238 19.28 -3.36 9.41
N ASP A 239 19.27 -4.57 9.97
CA ASP A 239 19.71 -5.81 9.30
C ASP A 239 18.79 -6.19 8.12
N ALA A 240 17.47 -6.02 8.26
CA ALA A 240 16.53 -6.25 7.16
C ALA A 240 16.72 -5.23 6.02
N VAL A 241 16.92 -3.96 6.36
CA VAL A 241 17.22 -2.89 5.39
C VAL A 241 18.57 -3.14 4.70
N ALA A 242 19.59 -3.52 5.46
CA ALA A 242 20.90 -3.90 4.94
C ALA A 242 20.79 -5.09 3.97
N ALA A 243 20.04 -6.13 4.34
CA ALA A 243 19.81 -7.30 3.48
C ALA A 243 19.10 -6.92 2.18
N ALA A 244 18.13 -6.00 2.22
CA ALA A 244 17.48 -5.48 1.02
C ALA A 244 18.49 -4.86 0.03
N PHE A 245 19.40 -4.02 0.54
CA PHE A 245 20.43 -3.39 -0.29
C PHE A 245 21.47 -4.40 -0.79
N VAL A 246 21.84 -5.42 0.01
CA VAL A 246 22.72 -6.52 -0.43
C VAL A 246 22.09 -7.31 -1.58
N LEU A 247 20.78 -7.52 -1.55
CA LEU A 247 20.04 -8.17 -2.64
C LEU A 247 19.86 -7.27 -3.89
N GLY A 248 20.34 -6.02 -3.83
CA GLY A 248 20.32 -5.09 -4.96
C GLY A 248 19.09 -4.20 -5.04
N ALA A 249 18.38 -3.95 -3.92
CA ALA A 249 17.29 -2.98 -3.91
C ALA A 249 17.81 -1.56 -4.18
N ASP A 250 17.19 -0.85 -5.12
CA ASP A 250 17.50 0.55 -5.42
C ASP A 250 16.98 1.51 -4.34
N PHE A 251 15.94 1.10 -3.62
CA PHE A 251 15.36 1.81 -2.49
C PHE A 251 14.58 0.84 -1.59
N VAL A 252 14.27 1.28 -0.37
CA VAL A 252 13.42 0.53 0.57
C VAL A 252 12.13 1.27 0.86
N LEU A 253 11.06 0.52 1.15
CA LEU A 253 9.76 1.07 1.53
C LEU A 253 9.27 0.42 2.83
N THR A 254 8.87 1.25 3.78
CA THR A 254 8.34 0.80 5.08
C THR A 254 6.87 1.16 5.24
N GLY A 255 6.14 0.33 5.99
CA GLY A 255 4.70 0.47 6.24
C GLY A 255 4.36 0.28 7.72
N SER A 256 4.39 -0.97 8.20
CA SER A 256 3.94 -1.33 9.56
C SER A 256 4.59 -0.51 10.69
N ILE A 257 5.88 -0.20 10.58
CA ILE A 257 6.57 0.64 11.59
C ILE A 257 6.04 2.08 11.60
N ASN A 258 5.65 2.62 10.43
CA ASN A 258 5.17 3.98 10.28
C ASN A 258 3.73 4.15 10.80
N GLN A 259 2.98 3.05 10.97
CA GLN A 259 1.65 3.11 11.61
C GLN A 259 1.76 3.36 13.12
N CYS A 260 2.86 2.93 13.73
CA CYS A 260 3.12 3.08 15.17
C CYS A 260 4.02 4.30 15.43
N THR A 261 3.68 5.45 14.86
CA THR A 261 4.37 6.74 15.06
C THR A 261 3.40 7.82 15.47
N VAL A 262 3.91 8.93 16.01
CA VAL A 262 3.11 10.09 16.39
C VAL A 262 2.29 10.61 15.21
N GLU A 263 2.91 10.72 14.03
CA GLU A 263 2.31 11.33 12.84
C GLU A 263 1.24 10.48 12.18
N SER A 264 1.24 9.15 12.37
CA SER A 264 0.23 8.28 11.75
C SER A 264 -1.19 8.67 12.14
N GLY A 265 -2.12 8.58 11.19
CA GLY A 265 -3.55 8.78 11.41
C GLY A 265 -4.24 7.64 12.17
N ALA A 266 -3.51 6.59 12.58
CA ALA A 266 -4.07 5.53 13.41
C ALA A 266 -4.52 6.07 14.78
N HIS A 267 -5.59 5.50 15.34
CA HIS A 267 -6.07 5.90 16.66
C HIS A 267 -5.02 5.57 17.76
N PRO A 268 -4.86 6.39 18.82
CA PRO A 268 -3.91 6.10 19.91
C PRO A 268 -4.09 4.72 20.55
N ALA A 269 -5.34 4.25 20.68
CA ALA A 269 -5.62 2.89 21.17
C ALA A 269 -5.02 1.78 20.28
N VAL A 270 -4.98 1.99 18.96
CA VAL A 270 -4.31 1.09 18.01
C VAL A 270 -2.80 1.17 18.18
N LYS A 271 -2.23 2.38 18.24
CA LYS A 271 -0.78 2.59 18.46
C LYS A 271 -0.30 1.93 19.75
N ALA A 272 -1.10 2.00 20.82
CA ALA A 272 -0.82 1.34 22.10
C ALA A 272 -0.80 -0.20 22.00
N LEU A 273 -1.61 -0.81 21.13
CA LEU A 273 -1.52 -2.26 20.85
C LEU A 273 -0.30 -2.58 19.99
N LEU A 274 -0.05 -1.76 18.96
CA LEU A 274 1.05 -1.92 18.01
C LEU A 274 2.43 -1.83 18.68
N GLN A 275 2.64 -0.97 19.68
CA GLN A 275 3.93 -0.93 20.38
C GLN A 275 4.22 -2.19 21.21
N GLN A 276 3.19 -2.96 21.58
CA GLN A 276 3.30 -4.13 22.46
C GLN A 276 3.45 -5.45 21.71
N MET A 277 3.32 -5.45 20.37
CA MET A 277 3.40 -6.67 19.58
C MET A 277 4.85 -7.12 19.37
N ASN A 278 5.03 -8.42 19.20
CA ASN A 278 6.28 -9.08 18.85
C ASN A 278 6.19 -9.69 17.43
N VAL A 279 7.27 -10.29 16.93
CA VAL A 279 7.39 -10.83 15.57
C VAL A 279 6.29 -11.84 15.26
N GLN A 280 5.97 -12.72 16.22
CA GLN A 280 4.95 -13.77 16.03
C GLN A 280 3.52 -13.31 16.36
N ASP A 281 3.28 -12.02 16.58
CA ASP A 281 1.98 -11.49 17.00
C ASP A 281 1.10 -11.02 15.84
N THR A 282 1.39 -11.47 14.61
CA THR A 282 0.54 -11.33 13.43
C THR A 282 -0.06 -12.66 12.98
N ASP A 283 -1.10 -12.57 12.16
CA ASP A 283 -1.67 -13.70 11.41
C ASP A 283 -2.24 -13.23 10.07
N TYR A 284 -2.51 -14.18 9.18
CA TYR A 284 -3.29 -13.93 7.98
C TYR A 284 -4.79 -14.05 8.28
N ALA A 285 -5.58 -13.16 7.70
CA ALA A 285 -7.04 -13.20 7.71
C ALA A 285 -7.58 -12.96 6.29
N PRO A 286 -8.83 -13.36 5.99
CA PRO A 286 -9.47 -13.01 4.73
C PRO A 286 -9.53 -11.49 4.52
N ALA A 287 -9.41 -11.04 3.28
CA ALA A 287 -9.60 -9.65 2.91
C ALA A 287 -11.10 -9.37 2.72
N GLY A 288 -11.65 -8.34 3.38
CA GLY A 288 -13.10 -8.07 3.33
C GLY A 288 -13.62 -7.55 1.98
N ASP A 289 -12.74 -6.96 1.18
CA ASP A 289 -13.01 -6.47 -0.18
C ASP A 289 -12.98 -7.57 -1.25
N MET A 290 -12.28 -8.67 -0.97
CA MET A 290 -12.11 -9.83 -1.86
C MET A 290 -12.36 -11.14 -1.09
N PHE A 291 -13.40 -11.13 -0.25
CA PHE A 291 -13.68 -12.19 0.72
C PHE A 291 -14.00 -13.52 0.05
N GLU A 292 -14.79 -13.48 -1.01
CA GLU A 292 -15.32 -14.64 -1.73
C GLU A 292 -14.22 -15.44 -2.45
N ILE A 293 -13.16 -14.76 -2.92
CA ILE A 293 -12.04 -15.39 -3.62
C ILE A 293 -10.88 -15.79 -2.70
N GLY A 294 -11.04 -15.60 -1.37
CA GLY A 294 -10.07 -16.02 -0.37
C GLY A 294 -8.76 -15.21 -0.38
N ALA A 295 -8.77 -13.98 -0.89
CA ALA A 295 -7.64 -13.07 -0.77
C ALA A 295 -7.30 -12.85 0.71
N LYS A 296 -6.03 -12.62 1.02
CA LYS A 296 -5.55 -12.53 2.39
C LYS A 296 -4.95 -11.16 2.70
N VAL A 297 -5.11 -10.77 3.96
CA VAL A 297 -4.43 -9.65 4.58
C VAL A 297 -3.66 -10.14 5.80
N GLN A 298 -2.53 -9.52 6.11
CA GLN A 298 -1.82 -9.74 7.37
C GLN A 298 -2.23 -8.67 8.40
N VAL A 299 -2.55 -9.13 9.60
CA VAL A 299 -3.16 -8.35 10.68
C VAL A 299 -2.57 -8.69 12.05
N LEU A 300 -2.71 -7.79 13.01
CA LEU A 300 -2.40 -8.05 14.42
C LEU A 300 -3.29 -9.18 14.95
N LYS A 301 -2.72 -10.16 15.66
CA LYS A 301 -3.47 -11.19 16.40
C LYS A 301 -3.37 -11.07 17.91
N LYS A 302 -2.34 -10.42 18.45
CA LYS A 302 -2.19 -10.28 19.90
C LYS A 302 -3.28 -9.37 20.48
N SER A 303 -3.91 -9.85 21.55
CA SER A 303 -4.92 -9.11 22.33
C SER A 303 -6.21 -8.75 21.56
N VAL A 304 -6.44 -9.37 20.40
CA VAL A 304 -7.65 -9.21 19.58
C VAL A 304 -8.13 -10.58 19.07
N PHE A 305 -9.42 -10.71 18.78
CA PHE A 305 -10.02 -11.92 18.20
C PHE A 305 -10.33 -11.80 16.71
N PHE A 306 -10.15 -10.62 16.11
CA PHE A 306 -10.47 -10.38 14.69
C PHE A 306 -9.92 -11.46 13.74
N PRO A 307 -8.61 -11.83 13.75
CA PRO A 307 -8.10 -12.78 12.76
C PRO A 307 -8.73 -14.17 12.90
N ALA A 308 -8.93 -14.64 14.14
CA ALA A 308 -9.57 -15.92 14.41
C ALA A 308 -11.05 -15.94 13.97
N ARG A 309 -11.77 -14.85 14.25
CA ARG A 309 -13.19 -14.69 13.88
C ARG A 309 -13.35 -14.58 12.36
N ALA A 310 -12.55 -13.74 11.71
CA ALA A 310 -12.57 -13.55 10.26
C ALA A 310 -12.28 -14.85 9.49
N ASN A 311 -11.25 -15.61 9.90
CA ASN A 311 -10.95 -16.92 9.32
C ASN A 311 -12.11 -17.91 9.51
N ARG A 312 -12.78 -17.87 10.67
CA ARG A 312 -13.94 -18.74 10.92
C ARG A 312 -15.14 -18.37 10.06
N LEU A 313 -15.43 -17.07 9.88
CA LEU A 313 -16.47 -16.60 8.96
C LEU A 313 -16.20 -17.10 7.54
N HIS A 314 -14.95 -17.01 7.05
CA HIS A 314 -14.61 -17.53 5.74
C HIS A 314 -14.74 -19.06 5.65
N ALA A 315 -14.29 -19.80 6.66
CA ALA A 315 -14.45 -21.26 6.70
C ALA A 315 -15.94 -21.67 6.63
N TRP A 316 -16.81 -20.95 7.35
CA TRP A 316 -18.26 -21.18 7.28
C TRP A 316 -18.86 -20.76 5.95
N TYR A 317 -18.41 -19.64 5.38
CA TYR A 317 -18.80 -19.24 4.03
C TYR A 317 -18.46 -20.33 3.02
N SER A 318 -17.26 -20.91 3.06
CA SER A 318 -16.90 -22.00 2.15
C SER A 318 -17.76 -23.25 2.37
N HIS A 319 -18.09 -23.58 3.62
CA HIS A 319 -18.74 -24.84 3.97
C HIS A 319 -20.28 -24.85 3.81
N TYR A 320 -20.98 -23.74 4.09
CA TYR A 320 -22.45 -23.69 4.12
C TYR A 320 -23.03 -22.90 2.95
N GLU A 321 -24.15 -23.33 2.39
CA GLU A 321 -24.76 -22.72 1.19
C GLU A 321 -25.46 -21.36 1.42
N GLY A 322 -25.56 -20.93 2.68
CA GLY A 322 -26.11 -19.64 3.05
C GLY A 322 -26.34 -19.53 4.55
N LEU A 323 -26.80 -18.35 5.00
CA LEU A 323 -27.05 -18.09 6.43
C LEU A 323 -28.09 -19.04 7.05
N HIS A 324 -29.06 -19.50 6.26
CA HIS A 324 -30.11 -20.44 6.70
C HIS A 324 -29.57 -21.85 7.01
N ALA A 325 -28.41 -22.22 6.46
CA ALA A 325 -27.79 -23.53 6.66
C ALA A 325 -26.83 -23.55 7.86
N LEU A 326 -26.60 -22.41 8.52
CA LEU A 326 -25.76 -22.33 9.71
C LEU A 326 -26.45 -23.01 10.90
N PRO A 327 -25.78 -23.94 11.62
CA PRO A 327 -26.28 -24.49 12.87
C PRO A 327 -26.56 -23.41 13.92
N ASP A 328 -27.60 -23.60 14.73
CA ASP A 328 -28.04 -22.61 15.73
C ASP A 328 -26.91 -22.17 16.65
N ARG A 329 -26.08 -23.10 17.12
CA ARG A 329 -24.91 -22.77 17.97
C ARG A 329 -23.91 -21.82 17.31
N ILE A 330 -23.73 -21.91 15.99
CA ILE A 330 -22.86 -21.01 15.23
C ILE A 330 -23.53 -19.64 15.09
N ARG A 331 -24.82 -19.63 14.73
CA ARG A 331 -25.63 -18.41 14.65
C ARG A 331 -25.61 -17.65 15.98
N ASP A 332 -25.89 -18.31 17.09
CA ASP A 332 -25.89 -17.73 18.43
C ASP A 332 -24.53 -17.11 18.79
N SER A 333 -23.43 -17.77 18.42
CA SER A 333 -22.09 -17.23 18.65
C SER A 333 -21.84 -15.95 17.85
N ILE A 334 -22.25 -15.92 16.58
CA ILE A 334 -22.07 -14.73 15.73
C ILE A 334 -22.92 -13.59 16.29
N GLU A 335 -24.22 -13.83 16.50
CA GLU A 335 -25.19 -12.81 16.84
C GLU A 335 -24.93 -12.24 18.24
N ASN A 336 -24.68 -13.08 19.25
CA ASN A 336 -24.56 -12.62 20.63
C ASN A 336 -23.15 -12.17 21.03
N THR A 337 -22.10 -12.75 20.42
CA THR A 337 -20.72 -12.54 20.88
C THR A 337 -19.87 -11.72 19.93
N TRP A 338 -20.05 -11.88 18.60
CA TRP A 338 -19.16 -11.28 17.62
C TRP A 338 -19.73 -9.99 17.05
N PHE A 339 -20.97 -10.05 16.56
CA PHE A 339 -21.68 -8.92 15.96
C PHE A 339 -22.47 -8.14 16.99
N ARG A 340 -22.88 -8.81 18.09
CA ARG A 340 -23.82 -8.26 19.11
C ARG A 340 -25.09 -7.71 18.46
N LYS A 341 -25.54 -8.39 17.40
CA LYS A 341 -26.63 -8.01 16.51
C LYS A 341 -27.08 -9.26 15.74
N SER A 342 -28.39 -9.39 15.51
CA SER A 342 -28.91 -10.50 14.72
C SER A 342 -28.43 -10.43 13.27
N LEU A 343 -28.30 -11.58 12.60
CA LEU A 343 -27.90 -11.65 11.19
C LEU A 343 -28.89 -10.90 10.29
N ASP A 344 -30.18 -10.91 10.64
CA ASP A 344 -31.21 -10.17 9.90
C ASP A 344 -31.05 -8.66 10.04
N ALA A 345 -30.73 -8.16 11.24
CA ALA A 345 -30.48 -6.73 11.43
C ALA A 345 -29.20 -6.28 10.70
N VAL A 346 -28.14 -7.10 10.71
CA VAL A 346 -26.93 -6.85 9.90
C VAL A 346 -27.26 -6.83 8.40
N TRP A 347 -28.12 -7.73 7.95
CA TRP A 347 -28.59 -7.74 6.57
C TRP A 347 -29.34 -6.46 6.21
N GLU A 348 -30.23 -5.96 7.06
CA GLU A 348 -30.96 -4.72 6.78
C GLU A 348 -30.02 -3.50 6.68
N GLU A 349 -29.04 -3.37 7.59
CA GLU A 349 -28.01 -2.33 7.48
C GLU A 349 -27.18 -2.44 6.18
N THR A 350 -26.83 -3.68 5.82
CA THR A 350 -26.09 -3.95 4.58
C THR A 350 -26.94 -3.58 3.36
N ARG A 351 -28.23 -3.90 3.37
CA ARG A 351 -29.18 -3.56 2.31
C ARG A 351 -29.29 -2.05 2.15
N GLU A 352 -29.45 -1.31 3.25
CA GLU A 352 -29.50 0.15 3.25
C GLU A 352 -28.22 0.77 2.69
N TYR A 353 -27.05 0.28 3.11
CA TYR A 353 -25.76 0.72 2.59
C TYR A 353 -25.64 0.51 1.07
N LEU A 354 -25.98 -0.68 0.57
CA LEU A 354 -25.93 -0.99 -0.86
C LEU A 354 -26.90 -0.11 -1.66
N THR A 355 -28.11 0.14 -1.13
CA THR A 355 -29.08 1.07 -1.75
C THR A 355 -28.52 2.48 -1.84
N GLN A 356 -27.95 3.02 -0.75
CA GLN A 356 -27.36 4.37 -0.73
C GLN A 356 -26.17 4.51 -1.68
N ARG A 357 -25.44 3.42 -1.93
CA ARG A 357 -24.32 3.37 -2.89
C ARG A 357 -24.74 3.09 -4.33
N GLY A 358 -26.04 2.85 -4.58
CA GLY A 358 -26.55 2.52 -5.90
C GLY A 358 -26.10 1.15 -6.43
N LEU A 359 -25.73 0.23 -5.54
CA LEU A 359 -25.24 -1.11 -5.88
C LEU A 359 -26.42 -2.08 -6.10
N SER A 360 -27.29 -1.75 -7.06
CA SER A 360 -28.53 -2.48 -7.35
C SER A 360 -28.29 -3.93 -7.79
N ASP A 361 -27.18 -4.19 -8.49
CA ASP A 361 -26.83 -5.54 -8.95
C ASP A 361 -26.48 -6.48 -7.79
N ASP A 362 -25.76 -5.99 -6.78
CA ASP A 362 -25.47 -6.73 -5.56
C ASP A 362 -26.74 -7.08 -4.78
N LEU A 363 -27.69 -6.12 -4.70
CA LEU A 363 -28.99 -6.34 -4.07
C LEU A 363 -29.81 -7.40 -4.82
N ALA A 364 -29.90 -7.30 -6.15
CA ALA A 364 -30.62 -8.25 -6.98
C ALA A 364 -29.98 -9.65 -6.97
N ARG A 365 -28.65 -9.73 -6.84
CA ARG A 365 -27.94 -10.99 -6.67
C ARG A 365 -28.21 -11.60 -5.29
N ALA A 366 -28.12 -10.82 -4.22
CA ALA A 366 -28.33 -11.31 -2.85
C ALA A 366 -29.74 -11.89 -2.62
N GLN A 367 -30.74 -11.45 -3.38
CA GLN A 367 -32.10 -12.03 -3.35
C GLN A 367 -32.17 -13.43 -3.96
N ARG A 368 -31.33 -13.71 -4.97
CA ARG A 368 -31.35 -14.98 -5.74
C ARG A 368 -30.28 -15.98 -5.28
N ASP A 369 -29.21 -15.49 -4.68
CA ASP A 369 -28.02 -16.24 -4.29
C ASP A 369 -27.83 -16.14 -2.75
N PRO A 370 -28.30 -17.14 -1.97
CA PRO A 370 -28.15 -17.18 -0.53
C PRO A 370 -26.69 -17.13 -0.06
N LYS A 371 -25.76 -17.62 -0.88
CA LYS A 371 -24.31 -17.60 -0.62
C LYS A 371 -23.77 -16.18 -0.75
N HIS A 372 -24.19 -15.44 -1.77
CA HIS A 372 -23.85 -14.02 -1.92
C HIS A 372 -24.37 -13.18 -0.75
N ARG A 373 -25.63 -13.40 -0.35
CA ARG A 373 -26.20 -12.73 0.84
C ARG A 373 -25.38 -13.02 2.11
N MET A 374 -24.95 -14.27 2.29
CA MET A 374 -24.08 -14.67 3.39
C MET A 374 -22.73 -13.95 3.34
N ALA A 375 -22.10 -13.84 2.17
CA ALA A 375 -20.86 -13.09 2.00
C ALA A 375 -21.03 -11.62 2.41
N LEU A 376 -22.07 -10.95 1.94
CA LEU A 376 -22.35 -9.55 2.27
C LEU A 376 -22.53 -9.33 3.79
N VAL A 377 -23.29 -10.21 4.46
CA VAL A 377 -23.49 -10.16 5.91
C VAL A 377 -22.19 -10.43 6.67
N PHE A 378 -21.33 -11.34 6.19
CA PHE A 378 -20.03 -11.58 6.82
C PHE A 378 -19.05 -10.44 6.58
N ARG A 379 -19.09 -9.81 5.40
CA ARG A 379 -18.26 -8.64 5.04
C ARG A 379 -18.57 -7.42 5.90
N TRP A 380 -19.80 -7.28 6.40
CA TRP A 380 -20.15 -6.26 7.41
C TRP A 380 -19.21 -6.29 8.61
N TYR A 381 -18.82 -7.47 9.09
CA TYR A 381 -17.90 -7.60 10.23
C TYR A 381 -16.55 -6.94 9.99
N PHE A 382 -16.02 -6.98 8.76
CA PHE A 382 -14.75 -6.37 8.39
C PHE A 382 -14.87 -4.84 8.39
N HIS A 383 -15.99 -4.32 7.87
CA HIS A 383 -16.28 -2.89 7.90
C HIS A 383 -16.44 -2.38 9.33
N TYR A 384 -17.19 -3.10 10.17
CA TYR A 384 -17.36 -2.83 11.59
C TYR A 384 -16.01 -2.85 12.33
N SER A 385 -15.24 -3.93 12.18
CA SER A 385 -13.94 -4.14 12.84
C SER A 385 -12.91 -3.07 12.48
N THR A 386 -12.91 -2.63 11.22
CA THR A 386 -12.07 -1.50 10.77
C THR A 386 -12.57 -0.18 11.36
N ALA A 387 -13.89 0.05 11.40
CA ALA A 387 -14.45 1.29 11.95
C ALA A 387 -14.18 1.43 13.45
N GLU A 388 -14.33 0.34 14.22
CA GLU A 388 -13.98 0.30 15.64
C GLU A 388 -12.51 0.67 15.86
N ALA A 389 -11.59 0.09 15.09
CA ALA A 389 -10.16 0.38 15.20
C ALA A 389 -9.82 1.85 14.86
N MET A 390 -10.44 2.39 13.81
CA MET A 390 -10.16 3.77 13.35
C MET A 390 -10.68 4.84 14.33
N HIS A 391 -11.80 4.59 15.00
CA HIS A 391 -12.40 5.55 15.93
C HIS A 391 -12.08 5.27 17.41
N GLY A 392 -11.31 4.22 17.71
CA GLY A 392 -11.03 3.86 19.08
C GLY A 392 -12.27 3.33 19.82
N GLY A 393 -13.16 2.64 19.12
CA GLY A 393 -14.40 2.09 19.66
C GLY A 393 -14.18 1.13 20.83
N ALA A 394 -15.18 0.97 21.68
CA ALA A 394 -15.04 0.22 22.93
C ALA A 394 -14.80 -1.29 22.71
N ASP A 395 -15.19 -1.86 21.56
CA ASP A 395 -15.09 -3.29 21.32
C ASP A 395 -13.71 -3.69 20.76
N ARG A 396 -12.66 -3.38 21.54
CA ARG A 396 -11.25 -3.55 21.16
C ARG A 396 -10.90 -4.94 20.66
N VAL A 397 -11.56 -5.98 21.17
CA VAL A 397 -11.31 -7.36 20.75
C VAL A 397 -11.67 -7.61 19.27
N ASN A 398 -12.47 -6.75 18.66
CA ASN A 398 -12.86 -6.80 17.26
C ASN A 398 -12.02 -5.91 16.35
N TYR A 399 -10.99 -5.23 16.85
CA TYR A 399 -10.19 -4.35 16.00
C TYR A 399 -9.51 -5.12 14.87
N GLN A 400 -9.74 -4.68 13.64
CA GLN A 400 -8.95 -5.06 12.47
C GLN A 400 -7.79 -4.08 12.32
N ILE A 401 -6.56 -4.54 12.57
CA ILE A 401 -5.35 -3.72 12.46
C ILE A 401 -4.39 -4.39 11.49
N HIS A 402 -4.22 -3.79 10.30
CA HIS A 402 -3.25 -4.26 9.30
C HIS A 402 -1.83 -3.95 9.74
N THR A 403 -1.02 -4.98 9.99
CA THR A 403 0.39 -4.85 10.35
C THR A 403 1.11 -6.18 10.07
N GLY A 404 2.42 -6.13 9.90
CA GLY A 404 3.28 -7.29 9.62
C GLY A 404 4.37 -7.48 10.68
N PRO A 405 5.14 -8.58 10.60
CA PRO A 405 6.18 -8.94 11.56
C PRO A 405 7.31 -7.91 11.65
N ALA A 406 7.47 -7.07 10.62
CA ALA A 406 8.41 -5.94 10.60
C ALA A 406 8.26 -5.05 11.84
N LEU A 407 7.03 -4.75 12.28
CA LEU A 407 6.82 -3.95 13.48
C LEU A 407 7.20 -4.72 14.76
N GLY A 408 6.93 -6.02 14.82
CA GLY A 408 7.39 -6.85 15.92
C GLY A 408 8.91 -6.87 16.05
N ALA A 409 9.62 -6.97 14.92
CA ALA A 409 11.08 -6.91 14.87
C ALA A 409 11.60 -5.52 15.28
N PHE A 410 10.98 -4.45 14.76
CA PHE A 410 11.27 -3.08 15.17
C PHE A 410 11.12 -2.90 16.69
N ASN A 411 10.00 -3.37 17.27
CA ASN A 411 9.75 -3.27 18.71
C ASN A 411 10.83 -3.98 19.54
N GLN A 412 11.38 -5.11 19.07
CA GLN A 412 12.50 -5.76 19.76
C GLN A 412 13.80 -4.96 19.61
N TRP A 413 14.06 -4.40 18.43
CA TRP A 413 15.26 -3.59 18.18
C TRP A 413 15.31 -2.31 19.03
N VAL A 414 14.17 -1.67 19.27
CA VAL A 414 14.08 -0.43 20.07
C VAL A 414 13.72 -0.66 21.54
N LYS A 415 13.64 -1.90 21.99
CA LYS A 415 13.29 -2.25 23.36
C LYS A 415 14.30 -1.67 24.35
N HIS A 416 13.82 -1.16 25.48
CA HIS A 416 14.62 -0.49 26.52
C HIS A 416 15.35 0.78 26.03
N THR A 417 14.85 1.40 24.97
CA THR A 417 15.29 2.72 24.49
C THR A 417 14.13 3.72 24.59
N PRO A 418 14.37 5.04 24.44
CA PRO A 418 13.29 6.03 24.40
C PRO A 418 12.24 5.74 23.32
N LEU A 419 12.61 5.07 22.22
CA LEU A 419 11.71 4.71 21.12
C LEU A 419 10.76 3.53 21.47
N GLU A 420 10.88 2.92 22.66
CA GLU A 420 9.95 1.87 23.10
C GLU A 420 8.51 2.40 23.17
N ALA A 421 8.33 3.62 23.69
CA ALA A 421 7.04 4.32 23.72
C ALA A 421 6.71 4.92 22.35
N TRP A 422 5.51 4.65 21.80
CA TRP A 422 5.13 5.16 20.48
C TRP A 422 5.03 6.69 20.42
N GLU A 423 4.84 7.33 21.57
CA GLU A 423 4.80 8.78 21.73
C GLU A 423 6.16 9.43 21.39
N ASN A 424 7.26 8.67 21.43
CA ASN A 424 8.59 9.12 21.03
C ASN A 424 8.97 8.65 19.61
N ARG A 425 8.07 7.98 18.90
CA ARG A 425 8.33 7.42 17.56
C ARG A 425 7.94 8.43 16.50
N HIS A 426 8.93 9.09 15.92
CA HIS A 426 8.77 9.98 14.77
C HIS A 426 9.21 9.28 13.48
N ALA A 427 8.37 9.31 12.44
CA ALA A 427 8.57 8.50 11.24
C ALA A 427 9.89 8.79 10.49
N ASP A 428 10.28 10.06 10.42
CA ASP A 428 11.53 10.54 9.81
C ASP A 428 12.76 10.13 10.63
N GLU A 429 12.70 10.27 11.96
CA GLU A 429 13.78 9.90 12.88
C GLU A 429 14.02 8.39 12.85
N ILE A 430 12.95 7.60 12.84
CA ILE A 430 13.02 6.15 12.68
C ILE A 430 13.61 5.78 11.32
N GLY A 431 13.13 6.41 10.23
CA GLY A 431 13.66 6.17 8.89
C GLY A 431 15.15 6.49 8.77
N LEU A 432 15.57 7.63 9.33
CA LEU A 432 16.97 8.04 9.36
C LEU A 432 17.83 7.10 10.21
N LYS A 433 17.34 6.70 11.39
CA LYS A 433 18.03 5.74 12.25
C LYS A 433 18.20 4.39 11.55
N LEU A 434 17.16 3.87 10.90
CA LEU A 434 17.24 2.63 10.12
C LEU A 434 18.30 2.72 9.02
N MET A 435 18.33 3.81 8.25
CA MET A 435 19.30 3.97 7.16
C MET A 435 20.73 4.12 7.67
N ASN A 436 20.95 4.87 8.76
CA ASN A 436 22.28 5.02 9.36
C ASN A 436 22.78 3.69 9.95
N ASP A 437 21.95 3.02 10.73
CA ASP A 437 22.33 1.77 11.38
C ASP A 437 22.50 0.64 10.35
N ALA A 438 21.75 0.66 9.24
CA ALA A 438 21.95 -0.28 8.13
C ALA A 438 23.31 -0.04 7.43
N ALA A 439 23.71 1.22 7.24
CA ALA A 439 25.01 1.55 6.67
C ALA A 439 26.15 1.08 7.59
N TRP A 440 26.01 1.32 8.89
CA TRP A 440 26.94 0.83 9.90
C TRP A 440 27.01 -0.70 9.92
N PHE A 441 25.85 -1.37 9.95
CA PHE A 441 25.75 -2.83 9.95
C PHE A 441 26.44 -3.44 8.72
N LEU A 442 26.22 -2.88 7.54
CA LEU A 442 26.90 -3.33 6.32
C LEU A 442 28.42 -3.17 6.43
N GLN A 443 28.88 -2.03 6.93
CA GLN A 443 30.31 -1.76 7.07
C GLN A 443 30.97 -2.72 8.06
N ASP A 444 30.34 -2.95 9.22
CA ASP A 444 30.78 -3.93 10.22
C ASP A 444 30.82 -5.35 9.64
N ARG A 445 29.76 -5.76 8.93
CA ARG A 445 29.68 -7.09 8.32
C ARG A 445 30.69 -7.29 7.19
N PHE A 446 30.99 -6.27 6.39
CA PHE A 446 32.03 -6.37 5.37
C PHE A 446 33.42 -6.49 5.99
N LEU A 447 33.69 -5.77 7.09
CA LEU A 447 34.94 -5.92 7.84
C LEU A 447 35.05 -7.34 8.39
N ALA A 448 34.05 -7.82 9.12
CA ALA A 448 34.04 -9.16 9.71
C ALA A 448 34.17 -10.30 8.67
N LEU A 449 33.73 -10.10 7.43
CA LEU A 449 33.90 -11.07 6.33
C LEU A 449 35.28 -11.00 5.66
N SER A 450 36.01 -9.89 5.83
CA SER A 450 37.31 -9.65 5.20
C SER A 450 38.51 -9.87 6.12
N GLY A 451 38.29 -10.13 7.42
CA GLY A 451 39.32 -10.46 8.42
C GLY A 451 39.30 -9.49 9.58
#